data_AF-A0A6C0FW67-F1
#
_entry.id   AF-A0A6C0FW67-F1
#
_cell.length_a   1.000
_cell.length_b   1.000
_cell.length_c   1.000
_cell.angle_alpha   90.00
_cell.angle_beta   90.00
_cell.angle_gamma   90.00
#
_symmetry.space_group_name_H-M   'P 1'
#
loop_
_entity.id
_entity.type
_entity.pdbx_description
1 polymer ?
#
loop_
_entity_poly.entity_id
_entity_poly.type
_entity_poly.pdbx_seq_one_letter_code
_entity_poly.pdbx_strand_id
1 'polypeptide(L)'
;MTDIAQGVTIENLGMLDLSGKSTTELTGIGLIQNVGLILVPQSLSDALMRIPQRNVGMTVTLPAPSGPNAQVKVFSGQFTLSGEVFANDNGSPDDVLVLAGQIIISSPIVKVGFGTIILAGQLLAPKKSEALLASSFSRVTGQIIYYKTDAPRVFIGEETFSRAFFELIDSPMSMVLIGSCHIEADVDAALLKQKVKELSLIGDLHAPKALVPLLQLLAETKLGEITVTDPDIAPGA
;
A
#
# COMPACT_ATOMS: atom_id res chain seq x y z
N MET A 1 -9.36 17.72 -43.38
CA MET A 1 -8.94 17.79 -41.96
C MET A 1 -10.13 17.31 -41.17
N THR A 2 -10.04 16.07 -40.69
CA THR A 2 -11.15 15.36 -40.06
C THR A 2 -11.31 15.88 -38.65
N ASP A 3 -12.47 16.45 -38.33
CA ASP A 3 -12.86 16.83 -36.97
C ASP A 3 -12.74 15.60 -36.07
N ILE A 4 -11.74 15.60 -35.18
CA ILE A 4 -11.68 14.66 -34.08
C ILE A 4 -12.72 15.16 -33.09
N ALA A 5 -13.83 14.44 -32.97
CA ALA A 5 -14.79 14.69 -31.91
C ALA A 5 -14.02 14.81 -30.58
N GLN A 6 -14.08 15.99 -29.94
CA GLN A 6 -13.39 16.26 -28.67
C GLN A 6 -13.99 15.39 -27.58
N GLY A 7 -13.46 14.18 -27.44
CA GLY A 7 -13.78 13.32 -26.31
C GLY A 7 -13.28 13.93 -25.01
N VAL A 8 -13.92 13.57 -23.91
CA VAL A 8 -13.53 13.99 -22.56
C VAL A 8 -12.18 13.38 -22.21
N THR A 9 -11.30 14.19 -21.63
CA THR A 9 -10.05 13.71 -21.03
C THR A 9 -10.29 13.36 -19.57
N ILE A 10 -9.92 12.14 -19.17
CA ILE A 10 -9.83 11.74 -17.76
C ILE A 10 -8.39 11.89 -17.33
N GLU A 11 -8.12 12.70 -16.31
CA GLU A 11 -6.75 12.95 -15.88
C GLU A 11 -6.54 13.23 -14.39
N ASN A 12 -5.29 13.04 -13.96
CA ASN A 12 -4.77 13.37 -12.64
C ASN A 12 -5.49 12.63 -11.51
N LEU A 13 -5.60 11.31 -11.64
CA LEU A 13 -6.26 10.42 -10.68
C LEU A 13 -5.27 9.44 -10.07
N GLY A 14 -5.31 9.26 -8.74
CA GLY A 14 -4.61 8.14 -8.10
C GLY A 14 -5.14 6.79 -8.59
N MET A 15 -6.48 6.69 -8.72
CA MET A 15 -7.15 5.52 -9.26
C MET A 15 -8.37 5.91 -10.10
N LEU A 16 -8.55 5.23 -11.23
CA LEU A 16 -9.78 5.20 -12.03
C LEU A 16 -10.46 3.83 -11.84
N ASP A 17 -11.60 3.82 -11.14
CA ASP A 17 -12.39 2.61 -10.94
C ASP A 17 -13.54 2.52 -11.98
N LEU A 18 -13.46 1.51 -12.85
CA LEU A 18 -14.46 1.18 -13.85
C LEU A 18 -15.30 -0.05 -13.49
N SER A 19 -15.17 -0.57 -12.26
CA SER A 19 -15.79 -1.84 -11.83
C SER A 19 -17.32 -1.86 -11.96
N GLY A 20 -17.97 -0.70 -11.79
CA GLY A 20 -19.42 -0.52 -11.95
C GLY A 20 -19.84 0.13 -13.27
N LYS A 21 -18.95 0.20 -14.27
CA LYS A 21 -19.20 0.92 -15.53
C LYS A 21 -19.64 -0.01 -16.66
N SER A 22 -20.31 0.59 -17.64
CA SER A 22 -20.72 -0.06 -18.90
C SER A 22 -19.88 0.43 -20.08
N THR A 23 -19.85 -0.32 -21.18
CA THR A 23 -19.11 0.07 -22.40
C THR A 23 -19.61 1.39 -22.97
N THR A 24 -20.91 1.68 -22.86
CA THR A 24 -21.51 2.92 -23.35
C THR A 24 -21.02 4.15 -22.60
N GLU A 25 -20.72 4.02 -21.31
CA GLU A 25 -20.14 5.11 -20.51
C GLU A 25 -18.71 5.46 -20.92
N LEU A 26 -18.01 4.57 -21.65
CA LEU A 26 -16.66 4.82 -22.15
C LEU A 26 -16.63 5.54 -23.52
N THR A 27 -17.74 5.54 -24.26
CA THR A 27 -17.79 5.98 -25.68
C THR A 27 -17.46 7.46 -25.91
N GLY A 28 -17.49 8.28 -24.86
CA GLY A 28 -17.17 9.72 -24.92
C GLY A 28 -15.76 10.08 -24.46
N ILE A 29 -14.94 9.12 -24.04
CA ILE A 29 -13.60 9.38 -23.49
C ILE A 29 -12.59 9.41 -24.63
N GLY A 30 -11.92 10.55 -24.81
CA GLY A 30 -10.92 10.77 -25.87
C GLY A 30 -9.48 10.48 -25.45
N LEU A 31 -9.18 10.58 -24.16
CA LEU A 31 -7.85 10.37 -23.59
C LEU A 31 -7.95 10.02 -22.11
N ILE A 32 -7.12 9.08 -21.65
CA ILE A 32 -6.86 8.86 -20.22
C ILE A 32 -5.40 9.19 -19.97
N GLN A 33 -5.11 10.12 -19.04
CA GLN A 33 -3.72 10.44 -18.73
C GLN A 33 -3.43 10.72 -17.27
N ASN A 34 -2.19 10.50 -16.83
CA ASN A 34 -1.75 10.72 -15.45
C ASN A 34 -2.66 9.99 -14.44
N VAL A 35 -2.80 8.66 -14.63
CA VAL A 35 -3.60 7.81 -13.76
C VAL A 35 -2.70 6.76 -13.12
N GLY A 36 -2.67 6.69 -11.79
CA GLY A 36 -1.83 5.72 -11.08
C GLY A 36 -2.28 4.27 -11.31
N LEU A 37 -3.57 4.01 -11.14
CA LEU A 37 -4.18 2.69 -11.26
C LEU A 37 -5.52 2.75 -12.00
N ILE A 38 -5.77 1.84 -12.93
CA ILE A 38 -7.10 1.61 -13.52
C ILE A 38 -7.60 0.23 -13.08
N LEU A 39 -8.76 0.18 -12.42
CA LEU A 39 -9.48 -1.08 -12.20
C LEU A 39 -10.53 -1.22 -13.30
N VAL A 40 -10.46 -2.31 -14.08
CA VAL A 40 -11.35 -2.50 -15.23
C VAL A 40 -11.95 -3.90 -15.24
N PRO A 41 -13.29 -4.06 -15.30
CA PRO A 41 -13.91 -5.34 -15.57
C PRO A 41 -13.39 -5.96 -16.87
N GLN A 42 -13.25 -7.28 -16.89
CA GLN A 42 -12.86 -7.99 -18.12
C GLN A 42 -13.77 -7.63 -19.31
N SER A 43 -15.07 -7.43 -19.07
CA SER A 43 -16.05 -7.01 -20.09
C SER A 43 -15.80 -5.63 -20.71
N LEU A 44 -15.06 -4.75 -20.03
CA LEU A 44 -14.72 -3.40 -20.53
C LEU A 44 -13.31 -3.29 -21.11
N SER A 45 -12.51 -4.36 -21.03
CA SER A 45 -11.10 -4.30 -21.38
C SER A 45 -10.88 -3.88 -22.84
N ASP A 46 -11.67 -4.44 -23.77
CA ASP A 46 -11.59 -4.08 -25.20
C ASP A 46 -11.98 -2.63 -25.48
N ALA A 47 -12.97 -2.10 -24.76
CA ALA A 47 -13.40 -0.71 -24.88
C ALA A 47 -12.32 0.24 -24.35
N LEU A 48 -11.73 -0.09 -23.19
CA LEU A 48 -10.65 0.69 -22.58
C LEU A 48 -9.41 0.76 -23.48
N MET A 49 -9.06 -0.35 -24.13
CA MET A 49 -7.89 -0.43 -25.03
C MET A 49 -8.00 0.45 -26.28
N ARG A 50 -9.21 0.90 -26.64
CA ARG A 50 -9.44 1.82 -27.77
C ARG A 50 -9.25 3.29 -27.38
N ILE A 51 -9.24 3.59 -26.09
CA ILE A 51 -9.01 4.94 -25.58
C ILE A 51 -7.50 5.16 -25.50
N PRO A 52 -6.95 6.22 -26.12
CA PRO A 52 -5.54 6.59 -25.94
C PRO A 52 -5.18 6.76 -24.46
N GLN A 53 -4.02 6.24 -24.05
CA GLN A 53 -3.54 6.29 -22.67
C GLN A 53 -2.13 6.91 -22.60
N ARG A 54 -1.90 7.83 -21.66
CA ARG A 54 -0.61 8.48 -21.44
C ARG A 54 -0.27 8.55 -19.95
N ASN A 55 0.91 8.09 -19.54
CA ASN A 55 1.32 8.12 -18.13
C ASN A 55 0.28 7.41 -17.21
N VAL A 56 -0.10 6.19 -17.60
CA VAL A 56 -0.90 5.29 -16.77
C VAL A 56 0.05 4.33 -16.09
N GLY A 57 0.03 4.29 -14.76
CA GLY A 57 0.94 3.46 -13.97
C GLY A 57 0.64 1.98 -14.10
N MET A 58 -0.62 1.59 -13.91
CA MET A 58 -1.06 0.19 -14.03
C MET A 58 -2.53 0.07 -14.39
N THR A 59 -2.88 -0.98 -15.14
CA THR A 59 -4.25 -1.44 -15.35
C THR A 59 -4.43 -2.85 -14.79
N VAL A 60 -5.42 -3.03 -13.92
CA VAL A 60 -5.80 -4.30 -13.31
C VAL A 60 -7.15 -4.72 -13.86
N THR A 61 -7.14 -5.84 -14.58
CA THR A 61 -8.37 -6.47 -15.07
C THR A 61 -9.02 -7.26 -13.94
N LEU A 62 -10.27 -6.92 -13.63
CA LEU A 62 -11.11 -7.62 -12.67
C LEU A 62 -11.77 -8.81 -13.38
N PRO A 63 -11.53 -10.06 -12.92
CA PRO A 63 -12.21 -11.21 -13.48
C PRO A 63 -13.72 -11.12 -13.21
N ALA A 64 -14.51 -11.70 -14.11
CA ALA A 64 -15.92 -11.90 -13.82
C ALA A 64 -16.07 -12.89 -12.65
N PRO A 65 -16.93 -12.61 -11.66
CA PRO A 65 -17.21 -13.57 -10.61
C PRO A 65 -17.76 -14.88 -11.21
N SER A 66 -17.20 -16.02 -10.81
CA SER A 66 -17.53 -17.33 -11.40
C SER A 66 -18.83 -17.94 -10.87
N GLY A 67 -19.30 -17.51 -9.69
CA GLY A 67 -20.51 -18.03 -9.04
C GLY A 67 -21.72 -17.08 -9.14
N PRO A 68 -22.96 -17.61 -9.04
CA PRO A 68 -24.20 -16.83 -9.20
C PRO A 68 -24.39 -15.72 -8.15
N ASN A 69 -23.73 -15.84 -6.99
CA ASN A 69 -23.75 -14.86 -5.90
C ASN A 69 -22.35 -14.26 -5.63
N ALA A 70 -21.38 -14.52 -6.50
CA ALA A 70 -20.02 -14.08 -6.31
C ALA A 70 -19.89 -12.58 -6.58
N GLN A 71 -19.12 -11.89 -5.74
CA GLN A 71 -18.95 -10.45 -5.79
C GLN A 71 -17.47 -10.07 -5.85
N VAL A 72 -17.21 -8.89 -6.41
CA VAL A 72 -15.90 -8.24 -6.33
C VAL A 72 -15.92 -7.26 -5.16
N LYS A 73 -15.06 -7.49 -4.17
CA LYS A 73 -14.85 -6.59 -3.03
C LYS A 73 -13.55 -5.83 -3.26
N VAL A 74 -13.63 -4.50 -3.34
CA VAL A 74 -12.46 -3.64 -3.58
C VAL A 74 -12.19 -2.79 -2.34
N PHE A 75 -10.97 -2.89 -1.80
CA PHE A 75 -10.42 -1.92 -0.87
C PHE A 75 -9.38 -1.10 -1.61
N SER A 76 -9.62 0.20 -1.78
CA SER A 76 -8.72 1.07 -2.54
C SER A 76 -8.36 2.35 -1.79
N GLY A 77 -7.08 2.53 -1.48
CA GLY A 77 -6.55 3.71 -0.80
C GLY A 77 -5.59 3.32 0.32
N GLN A 78 -5.68 4.00 1.46
CA GLN A 78 -4.92 3.68 2.68
C GLN A 78 -5.87 3.07 3.72
N PHE A 79 -5.71 1.79 4.03
CA PHE A 79 -6.58 1.08 4.97
C PHE A 79 -5.82 0.23 5.96
N THR A 80 -6.36 0.13 7.18
CA THR A 80 -6.01 -0.91 8.15
C THR A 80 -7.17 -1.88 8.29
N LEU A 81 -6.92 -3.16 8.06
CA LEU A 81 -7.91 -4.25 8.09
C LEU A 81 -7.46 -5.32 9.08
N SER A 82 -8.39 -5.99 9.76
CA SER A 82 -8.04 -7.20 10.51
C SER A 82 -7.81 -8.38 9.56
N GLY A 83 -7.04 -9.38 9.99
CA GLY A 83 -6.85 -10.62 9.25
C GLY A 83 -8.14 -11.41 9.01
N GLU A 84 -9.18 -11.15 9.81
CA GLU A 84 -10.51 -11.78 9.70
C GLU A 84 -11.22 -11.44 8.38
N VAL A 85 -10.91 -10.28 7.77
CA VAL A 85 -11.50 -9.89 6.48
C VAL A 85 -11.25 -10.98 5.43
N PHE A 86 -10.08 -11.64 5.46
CA PHE A 86 -9.71 -12.70 4.53
C PHE A 86 -10.54 -13.98 4.68
N ALA A 87 -11.12 -14.23 5.85
CA ALA A 87 -11.90 -15.44 6.09
C ALA A 87 -13.18 -15.51 5.24
N ASN A 88 -13.68 -14.34 4.82
CA ASN A 88 -14.87 -14.17 3.99
C ASN A 88 -16.10 -14.95 4.53
N ASP A 89 -16.29 -15.01 5.84
CA ASP A 89 -17.26 -15.94 6.47
C ASP A 89 -18.72 -15.70 6.06
N ASN A 90 -19.06 -14.47 5.64
CA ASN A 90 -20.39 -14.11 5.15
C ASN A 90 -20.47 -13.98 3.62
N GLY A 91 -19.43 -14.40 2.89
CA GLY A 91 -19.34 -14.27 1.44
C GLY A 91 -19.38 -15.60 0.69
N SER A 92 -19.21 -15.52 -0.63
CA SER A 92 -19.07 -16.69 -1.50
C SER A 92 -17.60 -17.12 -1.58
N PRO A 93 -17.27 -18.43 -1.64
CA PRO A 93 -15.92 -18.89 -1.96
C PRO A 93 -15.45 -18.45 -3.35
N ASP A 94 -16.36 -18.04 -4.23
CA ASP A 94 -16.05 -17.48 -5.55
C ASP A 94 -15.84 -15.96 -5.54
N ASP A 95 -15.94 -15.30 -4.38
CA ASP A 95 -15.72 -13.86 -4.27
C ASP A 95 -14.27 -13.50 -4.62
N VAL A 96 -14.13 -12.31 -5.22
CA VAL A 96 -12.85 -11.71 -5.59
C VAL A 96 -12.54 -10.59 -4.62
N LEU A 97 -11.40 -10.66 -3.93
CA LEU A 97 -10.87 -9.56 -3.12
C LEU A 97 -9.82 -8.79 -3.92
N VAL A 98 -9.98 -7.47 -4.03
CA VAL A 98 -9.02 -6.56 -4.65
C VAL A 98 -8.51 -5.61 -3.59
N LEU A 99 -7.21 -5.63 -3.37
CA LEU A 99 -6.48 -4.74 -2.46
C LEU A 99 -5.67 -3.76 -3.31
N ALA A 100 -6.11 -2.52 -3.40
CA ALA A 100 -5.49 -1.47 -4.18
C ALA A 100 -4.95 -0.35 -3.28
N GLY A 101 -3.72 0.10 -3.52
CA GLY A 101 -3.06 1.10 -2.69
C GLY A 101 -2.26 0.50 -1.54
N GLN A 102 -2.33 1.09 -0.35
CA GLN A 102 -1.49 0.75 0.79
C GLN A 102 -2.36 0.18 1.91
N ILE A 103 -2.22 -1.13 2.15
CA ILE A 103 -3.07 -1.88 3.05
C ILE A 103 -2.23 -2.44 4.20
N ILE A 104 -2.70 -2.28 5.42
CA ILE A 104 -2.09 -2.84 6.63
C ILE A 104 -3.05 -3.88 7.18
N ILE A 105 -2.58 -5.11 7.35
CA ILE A 105 -3.32 -6.16 8.03
C ILE A 105 -2.87 -6.15 9.48
N SER A 106 -3.76 -5.82 10.42
CA SER A 106 -3.41 -5.59 11.82
C SER A 106 -3.34 -6.87 12.67
N SER A 107 -3.85 -8.00 12.18
CA SER A 107 -3.84 -9.27 12.89
C SER A 107 -3.56 -10.46 11.96
N PRO A 108 -3.02 -11.58 12.46
CA PRO A 108 -2.72 -12.73 11.62
C PRO A 108 -3.93 -13.23 10.83
N ILE A 109 -3.71 -13.55 9.57
CA ILE A 109 -4.71 -14.21 8.73
C ILE A 109 -4.68 -15.68 9.10
N VAL A 110 -5.82 -16.22 9.55
CA VAL A 110 -5.95 -17.63 9.96
C VAL A 110 -6.60 -18.47 8.87
N LYS A 111 -7.42 -17.83 8.02
CA LYS A 111 -8.21 -18.46 6.97
C LYS A 111 -8.34 -17.50 5.79
N VAL A 112 -8.29 -18.05 4.58
CA VAL A 112 -8.63 -17.35 3.35
C VAL A 112 -9.85 -18.02 2.73
N GLY A 113 -10.95 -17.28 2.63
CA GLY A 113 -12.21 -17.74 2.04
C GLY A 113 -12.56 -17.08 0.70
N PHE A 114 -11.70 -16.21 0.17
CA PHE A 114 -11.83 -15.66 -1.17
C PHE A 114 -11.26 -16.63 -2.21
N GLY A 115 -11.95 -16.79 -3.34
CA GLY A 115 -11.48 -17.64 -4.43
C GLY A 115 -10.38 -16.96 -5.25
N THR A 116 -10.36 -15.63 -5.26
CA THR A 116 -9.33 -14.84 -5.95
C THR A 116 -8.94 -13.65 -5.09
N ILE A 117 -7.65 -13.44 -4.89
CA ILE A 117 -7.12 -12.23 -4.25
C ILE A 117 -6.13 -11.53 -5.18
N ILE A 118 -6.39 -10.26 -5.46
CA ILE A 118 -5.55 -9.40 -6.29
C ILE A 118 -4.96 -8.31 -5.40
N LEU A 119 -3.65 -8.18 -5.39
CA LEU A 119 -2.94 -7.06 -4.77
C LEU A 119 -2.39 -6.11 -5.85
N ALA A 120 -2.70 -4.84 -5.71
CA ALA A 120 -2.30 -3.74 -6.57
C ALA A 120 -1.77 -2.57 -5.71
N GLY A 121 -0.55 -2.73 -5.17
CA GLY A 121 0.09 -1.76 -4.30
C GLY A 121 0.91 -2.40 -3.20
N GLN A 122 0.89 -1.81 -2.01
CA GLN A 122 1.66 -2.27 -0.86
C GLN A 122 0.76 -2.95 0.16
N LEU A 123 1.18 -4.12 0.64
CA LEU A 123 0.54 -4.82 1.73
C LEU A 123 1.53 -5.03 2.87
N LEU A 124 1.21 -4.53 4.05
CA LEU A 124 1.90 -4.88 5.28
C LEU A 124 1.07 -5.91 6.02
N ALA A 125 1.68 -7.03 6.40
CA ALA A 125 0.98 -8.10 7.08
C ALA A 125 1.86 -8.75 8.17
N PRO A 126 1.26 -9.41 9.18
CA PRO A 126 2.03 -10.19 10.13
C PRO A 126 2.78 -11.32 9.41
N LYS A 127 4.02 -11.59 9.81
CA LYS A 127 4.83 -12.71 9.30
C LYS A 127 4.13 -14.05 9.45
N LYS A 128 3.30 -14.20 10.49
CA LYS A 128 2.44 -15.38 10.71
C LYS A 128 1.47 -15.64 9.56
N SER A 129 1.14 -14.64 8.74
CA SER A 129 0.24 -14.75 7.59
C SER A 129 0.94 -15.14 6.28
N GLU A 130 2.29 -15.15 6.24
CA GLU A 130 3.06 -15.30 5.01
C GLU A 130 2.73 -16.57 4.23
N ALA A 131 2.68 -17.71 4.91
CA ALA A 131 2.45 -19.00 4.26
C ALA A 131 1.07 -19.05 3.57
N LEU A 132 0.04 -18.50 4.22
CA LEU A 132 -1.31 -18.43 3.64
C LEU A 132 -1.32 -17.46 2.47
N LEU A 133 -0.86 -16.24 2.68
CA LEU A 133 -0.84 -15.18 1.66
C LEU A 133 -0.05 -15.58 0.40
N ALA A 134 1.11 -16.21 0.55
CA ALA A 134 1.94 -16.63 -0.59
C ALA A 134 1.21 -17.58 -1.55
N SER A 135 0.25 -18.36 -1.06
CA SER A 135 -0.54 -19.30 -1.85
C SER A 135 -1.89 -18.75 -2.32
N SER A 136 -2.38 -17.67 -1.71
CA SER A 136 -3.75 -17.16 -1.91
C SER A 136 -3.86 -16.05 -2.96
N PHE A 137 -2.77 -15.34 -3.26
CA PHE A 137 -2.81 -14.31 -4.29
C PHE A 137 -2.83 -14.92 -5.69
N SER A 138 -3.85 -14.56 -6.48
CA SER A 138 -3.88 -14.88 -7.91
C SER A 138 -3.00 -13.93 -8.71
N ARG A 139 -2.85 -12.69 -8.23
CA ARG A 139 -2.02 -11.66 -8.86
C ARG A 139 -1.50 -10.69 -7.79
N VAL A 140 -0.20 -10.42 -7.87
CA VAL A 140 0.45 -9.39 -7.06
C VAL A 140 1.17 -8.43 -7.99
N THR A 141 0.79 -7.16 -7.92
CA THR A 141 1.59 -6.07 -8.45
C THR A 141 1.89 -5.10 -7.32
N GLY A 142 3.17 -4.93 -7.00
CA GLY A 142 3.63 -4.13 -5.87
C GLY A 142 4.42 -4.97 -4.88
N GLN A 143 4.23 -4.74 -3.58
CA GLN A 143 5.08 -5.31 -2.53
C GLN A 143 4.27 -5.84 -1.36
N ILE A 144 4.70 -6.97 -0.81
CA ILE A 144 4.19 -7.51 0.45
C ILE A 144 5.33 -7.49 1.47
N ILE A 145 5.06 -6.94 2.64
CA ILE A 145 6.04 -6.72 3.69
C ILE A 145 5.53 -7.36 4.96
N TYR A 146 6.36 -8.20 5.56
CA TYR A 146 5.99 -8.99 6.71
C TYR A 146 6.64 -8.46 7.98
N TYR A 147 5.83 -7.97 8.91
CA TYR A 147 6.29 -7.54 10.23
C TYR A 147 6.19 -8.72 11.22
N LYS A 148 7.16 -8.86 12.12
CA LYS A 148 7.22 -10.05 13.01
C LYS A 148 6.40 -9.89 14.28
N THR A 149 6.19 -8.66 14.74
CA THR A 149 5.47 -8.39 15.99
C THR A 149 3.96 -8.41 15.85
N ASP A 150 3.25 -8.69 16.94
CA ASP A 150 1.80 -8.82 16.90
C ASP A 150 1.06 -7.46 16.84
N ALA A 151 1.75 -6.34 17.11
CA ALA A 151 1.16 -4.99 17.07
C ALA A 151 2.22 -3.90 16.85
N PRO A 152 2.79 -3.76 15.63
CA PRO A 152 3.66 -2.63 15.34
C PRO A 152 2.86 -1.33 15.33
N ARG A 153 3.49 -0.23 15.78
CA ARG A 153 2.96 1.11 15.59
C ARG A 153 3.37 1.60 14.21
N VAL A 154 2.37 1.91 13.38
CA VAL A 154 2.59 2.29 11.97
C VAL A 154 2.49 3.80 11.83
N PHE A 155 3.48 4.37 11.16
CA PHE A 155 3.59 5.80 10.84
C PHE A 155 3.65 5.95 9.32
N ILE A 156 2.83 6.85 8.76
CA ILE A 156 2.69 7.02 7.31
C ILE A 156 2.77 8.50 6.97
N GLY A 157 3.67 8.87 6.06
CA GLY A 157 3.83 10.22 5.54
C GLY A 157 5.14 10.85 5.97
N GLU A 158 5.07 12.12 6.36
CA GLU A 158 6.19 12.92 6.83
C GLU A 158 6.14 13.04 8.35
N GLU A 159 7.05 12.36 9.04
CA GLU A 159 7.00 12.22 10.50
C GLU A 159 8.33 12.61 11.15
N THR A 160 8.26 13.26 12.31
CA THR A 160 9.43 13.68 13.08
C THR A 160 9.37 13.13 14.49
N PHE A 161 10.46 12.49 14.93
CA PHE A 161 10.58 11.83 16.22
C PHE A 161 11.66 12.50 17.07
N SER A 162 11.22 13.21 18.10
CA SER A 162 12.07 13.87 19.09
C SER A 162 12.31 13.00 20.32
N ARG A 163 13.21 13.42 21.22
CA ARG A 163 13.37 12.80 22.56
C ARG A 163 12.04 12.71 23.29
N ALA A 164 11.25 13.79 23.27
CA ALA A 164 9.97 13.87 23.97
C ALA A 164 8.99 12.78 23.49
N PHE A 165 8.97 12.48 22.19
CA PHE A 165 8.17 11.37 21.65
C PHE A 165 8.57 10.03 22.27
N PHE A 166 9.87 9.72 22.32
CA PHE A 166 10.36 8.43 22.83
C PHE A 166 10.21 8.32 24.36
N GLU A 167 10.25 9.43 25.09
CA GLU A 167 10.03 9.45 26.55
C GLU A 167 8.60 9.10 26.94
N LEU A 168 7.61 9.36 26.06
CA LEU A 168 6.19 8.98 26.26
C LEU A 168 5.90 7.50 26.05
N ILE A 169 6.89 6.70 25.61
CA ILE A 169 6.71 5.28 25.35
C ILE A 169 6.99 4.49 26.62
N ASP A 170 5.96 3.86 27.21
CA ASP A 170 6.11 3.11 28.46
C ASP A 170 6.88 1.79 28.30
N SER A 171 6.74 1.13 27.16
CA SER A 171 7.37 -0.16 26.87
C SER A 171 7.95 -0.20 25.45
N PRO A 172 9.07 -0.92 25.21
CA PRO A 172 9.72 -0.93 23.90
C PRO A 172 8.73 -1.34 22.80
N MET A 173 8.61 -0.51 21.77
CA MET A 173 7.66 -0.72 20.69
C MET A 173 8.33 -1.10 19.38
N SER A 174 7.58 -1.77 18.54
CA SER A 174 7.95 -2.09 17.17
C SER A 174 7.40 -1.02 16.25
N MET A 175 8.24 -0.49 15.36
CA MET A 175 7.87 0.62 14.50
C MET A 175 7.85 0.18 13.03
N VAL A 176 6.82 0.63 12.32
CA VAL A 176 6.77 0.56 10.86
C VAL A 176 6.70 2.00 10.37
N LEU A 177 7.72 2.41 9.61
CA LEU A 177 7.84 3.75 9.07
C LEU A 177 7.62 3.70 7.56
N ILE A 178 6.67 4.48 7.06
CA ILE A 178 6.33 4.52 5.64
C ILE A 178 6.31 5.96 5.15
N GLY A 179 7.22 6.33 4.25
CA GLY A 179 7.38 7.69 3.75
C GLY A 179 8.72 8.30 4.15
N SER A 180 8.71 9.58 4.52
CA SER A 180 9.91 10.33 4.91
C SER A 180 9.88 10.61 6.41
N CYS A 181 10.79 10.02 7.16
CA CYS A 181 10.83 10.12 8.60
C CYS A 181 12.13 10.83 9.04
N HIS A 182 12.04 11.57 10.13
CA HIS A 182 13.15 12.29 10.72
C HIS A 182 13.29 11.93 12.19
N ILE A 183 14.50 11.58 12.63
CA ILE A 183 14.84 11.49 14.05
C ILE A 183 15.66 12.74 14.39
N GLU A 184 15.22 13.49 15.40
CA GLU A 184 15.88 14.73 15.79
C GLU A 184 17.22 14.50 16.50
N ALA A 185 18.05 15.55 16.53
CA ALA A 185 19.37 15.51 17.14
C ALA A 185 19.38 15.35 18.67
N ASP A 186 18.25 15.57 19.33
CA ASP A 186 18.09 15.43 20.78
C ASP A 186 17.89 13.97 21.24
N VAL A 187 17.65 13.04 20.30
CA VAL A 187 17.52 11.61 20.54
C VAL A 187 18.90 10.97 20.66
N ASP A 188 19.17 10.33 21.80
CA ASP A 188 20.40 9.56 21.98
C ASP A 188 20.19 8.07 21.72
N ALA A 189 21.29 7.36 21.44
CA ALA A 189 21.25 5.95 21.08
C ALA A 189 20.75 5.05 22.22
N ALA A 190 20.93 5.46 23.49
CA ALA A 190 20.49 4.68 24.63
C ALA A 190 18.96 4.72 24.76
N LEU A 191 18.36 5.91 24.60
CA LEU A 191 16.92 6.09 24.56
C LEU A 191 16.30 5.29 23.41
N LEU A 192 16.85 5.41 22.20
CA LEU A 192 16.32 4.71 21.04
C LEU A 192 16.39 3.18 21.23
N LYS A 193 17.52 2.66 21.71
CA LYS A 193 17.68 1.22 22.00
C LYS A 193 16.75 0.73 23.12
N GLN A 194 16.42 1.59 24.07
CA GLN A 194 15.48 1.27 25.15
C GLN A 194 14.03 1.26 24.64
N LYS A 195 13.66 2.16 23.73
CA LYS A 195 12.25 2.40 23.36
C LYS A 195 11.83 1.73 22.05
N VAL A 196 12.77 1.37 21.19
CA VAL A 196 12.50 0.76 19.88
C VAL A 196 13.07 -0.65 19.86
N LYS A 197 12.18 -1.63 19.71
CA LYS A 197 12.52 -3.05 19.66
C LYS A 197 12.96 -3.50 18.26
N GLU A 198 12.22 -3.07 17.25
CA GLU A 198 12.46 -3.37 15.84
C GLU A 198 11.91 -2.24 14.98
N LEU A 199 12.47 -2.11 13.78
CA LEU A 199 12.07 -1.16 12.76
C LEU A 199 11.82 -1.88 11.44
N SER A 200 10.69 -1.58 10.80
CA SER A 200 10.46 -1.84 9.38
C SER A 200 10.39 -0.49 8.66
N LEU A 201 11.34 -0.22 7.77
CA LEU A 201 11.43 1.03 7.04
C LEU A 201 11.04 0.84 5.58
N ILE A 202 10.12 1.68 5.11
CA ILE A 202 9.66 1.79 3.72
C ILE A 202 9.75 3.27 3.33
N GLY A 203 10.79 3.66 2.60
CA GLY A 203 11.10 5.05 2.29
C GLY A 203 12.35 5.55 3.01
N ASP A 204 12.38 6.82 3.35
CA ASP A 204 13.58 7.53 3.80
C ASP A 204 13.53 7.82 5.29
N LEU A 205 14.63 7.55 5.99
CA LEU A 205 14.81 7.89 7.40
C LEU A 205 16.08 8.72 7.56
N HIS A 206 15.89 9.99 7.91
CA HIS A 206 16.97 10.92 8.23
C HIS A 206 17.24 10.89 9.73
N ALA A 207 18.50 10.70 10.12
CA ALA A 207 18.89 10.67 11.52
C ALA A 207 20.29 11.23 11.76
N PRO A 208 20.60 11.70 12.99
CA PRO A 208 21.95 12.05 13.39
C PRO A 208 22.95 10.94 13.09
N LYS A 209 24.15 11.31 12.65
CA LYS A 209 25.22 10.37 12.28
C LYS A 209 25.48 9.29 13.33
N ALA A 210 25.37 9.65 14.61
CA ALA A 210 25.57 8.73 15.73
C ALA A 210 24.50 7.63 15.82
N LEU A 211 23.29 7.84 15.30
CA LEU A 211 22.17 6.90 15.37
C LEU A 211 22.10 5.94 14.18
N VAL A 212 22.68 6.31 13.03
CA VAL A 212 22.57 5.54 11.79
C VAL A 212 22.95 4.05 11.96
N PRO A 213 24.08 3.68 12.60
CA PRO A 213 24.42 2.26 12.78
C PRO A 213 23.40 1.49 13.63
N LEU A 214 22.83 2.14 14.66
CA LEU A 214 21.81 1.53 15.50
C LEU A 214 20.50 1.33 14.71
N LEU A 215 20.09 2.32 13.92
CA LEU A 215 18.91 2.23 13.07
C LEU A 215 19.04 1.13 12.01
N GLN A 216 20.22 1.00 11.39
CA GLN A 216 20.52 -0.09 10.46
C GLN A 216 20.43 -1.46 11.12
N LEU A 217 20.87 -1.58 12.39
CA LEU A 217 20.75 -2.81 13.16
C LEU A 217 19.28 -3.12 13.54
N LEU A 218 18.51 -2.11 13.93
CA LEU A 218 17.09 -2.26 14.31
C LEU A 218 16.19 -2.51 13.10
N ALA A 219 16.59 -2.07 11.91
CA ALA A 219 15.86 -2.24 10.67
C ALA A 219 15.88 -3.69 10.20
N GLU A 220 14.95 -4.50 10.69
CA GLU A 220 14.77 -5.89 10.26
C GLU A 220 14.27 -5.99 8.81
N THR A 221 13.59 -4.95 8.34
CA THR A 221 13.23 -4.76 6.93
C THR A 221 13.57 -3.33 6.54
N LYS A 222 14.39 -3.17 5.48
CA LYS A 222 14.75 -1.86 4.91
C LYS A 222 14.43 -1.86 3.41
N LEU A 223 13.41 -1.10 3.02
CA LEU A 223 13.03 -0.82 1.65
C LEU A 223 13.06 0.70 1.42
N GLY A 224 14.25 1.23 1.21
CA GLY A 224 14.52 2.67 1.13
C GLY A 224 15.85 3.00 1.80
N GLU A 225 16.07 4.23 2.26
CA GLU A 225 17.37 4.67 2.77
C GLU A 225 17.34 5.18 4.21
N ILE A 226 18.44 4.94 4.93
CA ILE A 226 18.72 5.57 6.22
C ILE A 226 19.91 6.50 5.98
N THR A 227 19.67 7.81 6.04
CA THR A 227 20.66 8.82 5.71
C THR A 227 20.98 9.70 6.91
N VAL A 228 22.16 10.29 6.87
CA VAL A 228 22.57 11.26 7.89
C VAL A 228 21.80 12.55 7.66
N THR A 229 21.21 13.11 8.71
CA THR A 229 20.71 14.49 8.68
C THR A 229 21.89 15.43 8.48
N ASP A 230 21.93 16.11 7.33
CA ASP A 230 22.85 17.22 7.11
C ASP A 230 22.29 18.45 7.84
N PRO A 231 23.02 19.10 8.78
CA PRO A 231 22.53 20.28 9.48
C PRO A 231 22.18 21.46 8.56
N ASP A 232 22.56 21.42 7.28
CA ASP A 232 22.37 22.49 6.30
C ASP A 232 21.19 22.29 5.33
N ILE A 233 20.43 21.20 5.43
CA ILE A 233 19.22 20.99 4.60
C ILE A 233 17.98 21.17 5.48
N ALA A 234 17.43 22.37 5.49
CA ALA A 234 16.09 22.61 6.00
C ALA A 234 15.07 21.81 5.16
N PRO A 235 14.04 21.19 5.76
CA PRO A 235 12.97 20.58 5.00
C PRO A 235 12.15 21.68 4.30
N GLY A 236 12.21 21.71 2.96
CA GLY A 236 11.33 22.55 2.12
C GLY A 236 11.97 23.76 1.42
N ALA A 237 13.09 23.58 0.72
CA ALA A 237 13.53 24.52 -0.31
C ALA A 237 12.98 24.14 -1.69
#